data_AF-A0A2S6R672-F1
#
_entry.id   AF-A0A2S6R672-F1
#
_cell.length_a   1.000
_cell.length_b   1.000
_cell.length_c   1.000
_cell.angle_alpha   90.00
_cell.angle_beta   90.00
_cell.angle_gamma   90.00
#
_symmetry.space_group_name_H-M   'P 1'
#
loop_
_entity.id
_entity.type
_entity.pdbx_description
1 polymer ?
#
loop_
_entity_poly.entity_id
_entity_poly.type
_entity_poly.pdbx_seq_one_letter_code
_entity_poly.pdbx_strand_id
1 'polypeptide(L)' 'SHAFSPLLYRLRNQIERFFNKIKHFRRIATRYDKLAANYLAMIQLAATRIWLRHQDNESTT' A
#
# COMPACT_ATOMS: atom_id res chain seq x y z
N SER A 1 8.82 -7.67 28.81
CA SER A 1 9.36 -8.25 27.57
C SER A 1 8.30 -8.14 26.47
N HIS A 2 8.60 -7.48 25.35
CA HIS A 2 7.66 -7.46 24.22
C HIS A 2 7.62 -8.88 23.62
N ALA A 3 6.54 -9.61 23.85
CA ALA A 3 6.38 -10.95 23.29
C ALA A 3 6.25 -10.82 21.76
N PHE A 4 7.23 -11.36 21.03
CA PHE A 4 7.19 -11.42 19.58
C PHE A 4 6.00 -12.29 19.15
N SER A 5 4.98 -11.68 18.57
CA SER A 5 3.78 -12.37 18.09
C SER A 5 3.89 -12.57 16.57
N PRO A 6 4.02 -13.82 16.08
CA PRO A 6 4.20 -14.10 14.65
C PRO A 6 3.05 -13.56 13.77
N LEU A 7 1.83 -13.53 14.30
CA LEU A 7 0.65 -12.99 13.61
C LEU A 7 0.75 -11.47 13.42
N LEU A 8 1.10 -10.72 14.47
CA LEU A 8 1.30 -9.27 14.40
C LEU A 8 2.46 -8.93 13.44
N TYR A 9 3.51 -9.72 13.45
CA TYR A 9 4.63 -9.56 12.53
C TYR A 9 4.21 -9.73 11.07
N ARG A 10 3.44 -10.79 10.77
CA ARG A 10 2.91 -11.04 9.41
C ARG A 10 1.98 -9.90 8.94
N LEU A 11 1.08 -9.44 9.81
CA LEU A 11 0.17 -8.33 9.50
C LEU A 11 0.95 -7.04 9.22
N ARG A 12 1.94 -6.72 10.05
CA ARG A 12 2.82 -5.57 9.85
C ARG A 12 3.55 -5.64 8.52
N ASN A 13 4.12 -6.79 8.18
CA ASN A 13 4.80 -6.99 6.90
C ASN A 13 3.87 -6.76 5.70
N GLN A 14 2.59 -7.16 5.77
CA GLN A 14 1.63 -6.84 4.70
C GLN A 14 1.42 -5.33 4.53
N ILE A 15 1.25 -4.61 5.65
CA ILE A 15 1.09 -3.16 5.67
C ILE A 15 2.34 -2.46 5.12
N GLU A 16 3.53 -2.87 5.56
CA GLU A 16 4.81 -2.31 5.10
C GLU A 16 5.01 -2.53 3.60
N ARG A 17 4.73 -3.74 3.09
CA ARG A 17 4.79 -4.04 1.65
C ARG A 17 3.80 -3.21 0.85
N PHE A 18 2.61 -2.95 1.38
CA PHE A 18 1.63 -2.07 0.74
C PHE A 18 2.13 -0.63 0.64
N PHE A 19 2.62 -0.06 1.73
CA PHE A 19 3.18 1.29 1.71
C PHE A 19 4.43 1.40 0.84
N ASN A 20 5.27 0.36 0.81
CA ASN A 20 6.41 0.32 -0.11
C ASN A 20 5.95 0.38 -1.58
N LYS A 21 4.88 -0.36 -1.94
CA LYS A 21 4.28 -0.29 -3.27
C LYS A 21 3.73 1.10 -3.60
N ILE A 22 3.08 1.77 -2.64
CA ILE A 22 2.58 3.14 -2.82
C ILE A 22 3.73 4.15 -3.01
N LYS A 23 4.85 3.97 -2.31
CA LYS A 23 6.01 4.88 -2.43
C LYS A 23 6.69 4.82 -3.79
N HIS A 24 6.47 3.80 -4.62
CA HIS A 24 6.93 3.81 -6.02
C HIS A 24 6.25 4.89 -6.87
N PHE A 25 5.07 5.37 -6.47
CA PHE A 25 4.42 6.49 -7.13
C PHE A 25 5.05 7.80 -6.64
N ARG A 26 6.01 8.34 -7.41
CA ARG A 26 6.78 9.54 -7.07
C ARG A 26 5.92 10.69 -6.55
N ARG A 27 4.77 10.94 -7.19
CA ARG A 27 3.81 12.00 -6.79
C ARG A 27 3.26 11.83 -5.38
N ILE A 28 3.01 10.59 -4.95
CA ILE A 28 2.51 10.27 -3.61
C ILE A 28 3.66 10.33 -2.59
N ALA A 29 4.83 9.80 -2.96
CA ALA A 29 6.01 9.74 -2.08
C ALA A 29 6.51 11.13 -1.66
N THR A 30 6.49 12.09 -2.58
CA THR A 30 6.91 13.48 -2.31
C THR A 30 5.79 14.36 -1.77
N ARG A 31 4.55 13.86 -1.72
CA ARG A 31 3.35 14.62 -1.30
C ARG A 31 3.25 15.98 -2.03
N TYR A 32 3.38 15.98 -3.35
CA TYR A 32 3.30 17.22 -4.15
C TYR A 32 1.91 17.86 -4.14
N ASP A 33 0.86 17.06 -3.90
CA ASP A 33 -0.52 17.54 -3.89
C ASP A 33 -0.78 18.44 -2.66
N LYS A 34 -0.99 19.74 -2.92
CA LYS A 34 -1.30 20.75 -1.89
C LYS A 34 -2.66 20.52 -1.24
N LEU A 35 -3.61 19.98 -1.98
CA LEU A 35 -4.96 19.68 -1.50
C LEU A 35 -5.03 18.25 -0.98
N ALA A 36 -5.49 18.09 0.25
CA ALA A 36 -5.64 16.77 0.89
C ALA A 36 -6.55 15.82 0.09
N ALA A 37 -7.60 16.36 -0.55
CA ALA A 37 -8.49 15.58 -1.41
C ALA A 37 -7.76 14.96 -2.62
N ASN A 38 -6.90 15.72 -3.29
CA ASN A 38 -6.12 15.23 -4.43
C ASN A 38 -5.11 14.16 -4.00
N TYR A 39 -4.45 14.39 -2.86
CA TYR A 39 -3.54 13.40 -2.28
C TYR A 39 -4.27 12.09 -1.94
N LEU A 40 -5.45 12.17 -1.33
CA LEU A 40 -6.28 11.02 -1.01
C LEU A 40 -6.75 10.28 -2.27
N ALA A 41 -7.22 11.01 -3.29
CA ALA A 41 -7.64 10.43 -4.55
C ALA A 41 -6.49 9.66 -5.23
N MET A 42 -5.27 10.21 -5.21
CA MET A 42 -4.08 9.51 -5.74
C MET A 42 -3.76 8.24 -4.95
N ILE A 43 -3.90 8.26 -3.62
CA ILE A 43 -3.73 7.06 -2.78
C ILE A 43 -4.79 6.01 -3.12
N GLN A 44 -6.05 6.40 -3.26
CA GLN A 44 -7.14 5.50 -3.61
C GLN A 44 -6.91 4.85 -4.98
N LEU A 45 -6.51 5.63 -5.98
CA LEU A 45 -6.17 5.10 -7.31
C LEU A 45 -5.01 4.10 -7.26
N ALA A 46 -3.95 4.42 -6.50
CA ALA A 46 -2.81 3.51 -6.34
C ALA A 46 -3.22 2.22 -5.61
N ALA A 47 -4.06 2.32 -4.58
CA ALA A 47 -4.59 1.18 -3.84
C ALA A 47 -5.44 0.27 -4.74
N THR A 48 -6.37 0.83 -5.52
CA THR A 48 -7.19 0.09 -6.48
C THR A 48 -6.32 -0.64 -7.50
N ARG A 49 -5.27 0.01 -8.04
CA ARG A 49 -4.35 -0.64 -8.98
C ARG A 49 -3.58 -1.81 -8.35
N ILE A 50 -3.14 -1.66 -7.10
CA ILE A 50 -2.45 -2.72 -6.37
C ILE A 50 -3.41 -3.90 -6.12
N TRP A 51 -4.67 -3.62 -5.78
CA TRP A 51 -5.70 -4.62 -5.55
C TRP A 51 -6.07 -5.39 -6.83
N LEU A 52 -6.30 -4.70 -7.94
CA LEU A 52 -6.56 -5.35 -9.24
C LEU A 52 -5.44 -6.29 -9.66
N ARG A 53 -4.18 -5.86 -9.46
CA ARG A 53 -3.02 -6.73 -9.73
C ARG A 53 -3.00 -7.94 -8.79
N HIS A 54 -3.43 -7.81 -7.54
CA HIS A 54 -3.52 -8.97 -6.64
C HIS A 54 -4.50 -10.02 -7.18
N GLN A 55 -5.68 -9.59 -7.62
CA GLN A 55 -6.72 -10.45 -8.20
C GLN A 55 -6.23 -11.20 -9.45
N ASP A 56 -5.48 -10.52 -10.32
CA ASP A 56 -4.91 -11.10 -11.55
C ASP A 56 -3.88 -12.20 -11.26
N ASN A 57 -3.01 -11.98 -10.26
CA ASN A 57 -2.04 -13.00 -9.84
C ASN A 57 -2.71 -14.24 -9.25
N GLU A 58 -3.84 -14.07 -8.55
CA GLU A 58 -4.60 -15.17 -7.95
C GLU A 58 -5.43 -15.95 -9.00
N SER A 59 -5.76 -15.33 -10.13
CA SER A 59 -6.47 -15.99 -11.24
C SER A 59 -5.57 -16.88 -12.10
N THR A 60 -4.25 -16.75 -11.96
CA THR A 60 -3.24 -17.46 -12.77
C THR A 60 -2.58 -18.63 -12.00
N THR A 61 -2.93 -18.82 -10.72
CA THR A 61 -2.48 -19.92 -9.85
C THR A 61 -3.59 -20.92 -9.59
#